data_AF-A0A2G5VT07-F1
#
_entry.id   AF-A0A2G5VT07-F1
#
_cell.length_a   1.000
_cell.length_b   1.000
_cell.length_c   1.000
_cell.angle_alpha   90.00
_cell.angle_beta   90.00
_cell.angle_gamma   90.00
#
_symmetry.space_group_name_H-M   'P 1'
#
loop_
_entity.id
_entity.type
_entity.pdbx_description
1 polymer ?
#
loop_
_entity_poly.entity_id
_entity_poly.type
_entity_poly.pdbx_seq_one_letter_code
_entity_poly.pdbx_strand_id
1 'polypeptide(L)'
;MNRYLKLLFAIIFTACILAYSNLFQFHGYCNSENLNSENSTSSEFSKNLKLPQKVALENSLEICRGDNLKQCIPPLMKYKQLYRTSKPNNLVACVIEKTFSTFLTAIMCFLHDQKSFRESNRTLESDIYGERLCKDKNEFTELKKIEKWQKMSIFAVVRNPVDRFVSGFTDKCLREKVWRKYKSRCASCRTNLTCFVDKMYDRMMKFAKNPYKGIDFDDSHFFPQSW
;
A
#
# COMPACT_ATOMS: atom_id res chain seq x y z
N MET A 1 -29.78 -7.67 -40.75
CA MET A 1 -28.40 -7.74 -40.19
C MET A 1 -27.83 -9.12 -40.47
N ASN A 2 -26.78 -9.18 -41.31
CA ASN A 2 -26.38 -10.37 -42.08
C ASN A 2 -25.80 -11.49 -41.19
N ARG A 3 -26.20 -12.76 -41.43
CA ARG A 3 -25.76 -13.94 -40.64
C ARG A 3 -24.22 -14.07 -40.64
N TYR A 4 -23.59 -13.68 -41.74
CA TYR A 4 -22.13 -13.62 -41.88
C TYR A 4 -21.47 -12.62 -40.93
N LEU A 5 -22.10 -11.48 -40.65
CA LEU A 5 -21.54 -10.46 -39.75
C LEU A 5 -21.55 -10.94 -38.29
N LYS A 6 -22.59 -11.70 -37.89
CA LYS A 6 -22.63 -12.32 -36.56
C LYS A 6 -21.57 -13.42 -36.39
N LEU A 7 -21.32 -14.21 -37.44
CA LEU A 7 -20.26 -15.23 -37.42
C LEU A 7 -18.88 -14.61 -37.35
N LEU A 8 -18.64 -13.53 -38.13
CA LEU A 8 -17.37 -12.81 -38.13
C LEU A 8 -17.05 -12.22 -36.74
N PHE A 9 -18.05 -11.61 -36.10
CA PHE A 9 -17.90 -11.09 -34.73
C PHE A 9 -17.62 -12.20 -33.72
N ALA A 10 -18.31 -13.34 -33.81
CA ALA A 10 -18.06 -14.47 -32.92
C ALA A 10 -16.63 -15.00 -33.06
N ILE A 11 -16.15 -15.18 -34.30
CA ILE A 11 -14.79 -15.68 -34.57
C ILE A 11 -13.73 -14.70 -34.06
N ILE A 12 -13.90 -13.39 -34.30
CA ILE A 12 -12.99 -12.35 -33.81
C ILE A 12 -12.99 -12.33 -32.27
N PHE A 13 -14.15 -12.43 -31.63
CA PHE A 13 -14.23 -12.43 -30.17
C PHE A 13 -13.58 -13.67 -29.55
N THR A 14 -13.79 -14.86 -30.13
CA THR A 14 -13.12 -16.08 -29.67
C THR A 14 -11.60 -16.06 -29.93
N ALA A 15 -11.15 -15.50 -31.04
CA ALA A 15 -9.73 -15.35 -31.33
C ALA A 15 -9.06 -14.35 -30.37
N CYS A 16 -9.74 -13.25 -30.01
CA CYS A 16 -9.25 -12.31 -29.01
C CYS A 16 -9.20 -12.92 -27.60
N ILE A 17 -10.18 -13.75 -27.21
CA ILE A 17 -10.17 -14.45 -25.92
C ILE A 17 -9.00 -15.47 -25.86
N LEU A 18 -8.77 -16.23 -26.92
CA LEU A 18 -7.66 -17.19 -27.01
C LEU A 18 -6.29 -16.50 -27.04
N ALA A 19 -6.18 -15.34 -27.69
CA ALA A 19 -4.96 -14.52 -27.67
C ALA A 19 -4.71 -13.92 -26.28
N TYR A 20 -5.77 -13.51 -25.56
CA TYR A 20 -5.64 -12.99 -24.19
C TYR A 20 -5.33 -14.07 -23.15
N SER A 21 -5.87 -15.28 -23.31
CA SER A 21 -5.56 -16.40 -22.39
C SER A 21 -4.13 -16.92 -22.54
N ASN A 22 -3.50 -16.73 -23.70
CA ASN A 22 -2.08 -17.05 -23.91
C ASN A 22 -1.12 -15.94 -23.44
N LEU A 23 -1.64 -14.75 -23.09
CA LEU A 23 -0.85 -13.64 -22.53
C LEU A 23 -0.87 -13.59 -20.99
N PHE A 24 -1.74 -14.38 -20.36
CA PHE A 24 -1.84 -14.51 -18.90
C PHE A 24 -1.67 -15.97 -18.47
N GLN A 25 -0.46 -16.49 -18.66
CA GLN A 25 -0.03 -17.66 -17.91
C GLN A 25 0.31 -17.20 -16.49
N PHE A 26 -0.72 -17.13 -15.64
CA PHE A 26 -0.57 -17.06 -14.19
C PHE A 26 0.09 -18.36 -13.72
N HIS A 27 1.43 -18.36 -13.65
CA HIS A 27 2.17 -19.40 -12.95
C HIS A 27 2.45 -18.92 -11.52
N GLY A 28 1.73 -19.52 -10.58
CA GLY A 28 2.23 -19.84 -9.24
C GLY A 28 2.59 -18.70 -8.31
N TYR A 29 1.66 -18.38 -7.41
CA TYR A 29 2.00 -18.02 -6.03
C TYR A 29 2.93 -19.07 -5.42
N CYS A 30 3.88 -18.63 -4.60
CA CYS A 30 4.57 -19.42 -3.58
C CYS A 30 5.06 -20.81 -4.01
N ASN A 31 6.25 -20.88 -4.63
CA ASN A 31 7.08 -22.08 -4.51
C ASN A 31 8.49 -21.65 -4.11
N SER A 32 8.87 -22.05 -2.90
CA SER A 32 10.25 -22.08 -2.45
C SER A 32 10.87 -23.32 -3.07
N GLU A 33 11.73 -23.15 -4.07
CA GLU A 33 13.02 -23.83 -4.19
C GLU A 33 13.69 -23.50 -5.54
N ASN A 34 15.00 -23.31 -5.46
CA ASN A 34 16.00 -23.25 -6.53
C ASN A 34 16.17 -21.93 -7.31
N LEU A 35 17.03 -21.10 -6.70
CA LEU A 35 18.07 -20.27 -7.33
C LEU A 35 18.44 -20.73 -8.75
N ASN A 36 18.29 -19.82 -9.72
CA ASN A 36 19.29 -19.60 -10.76
C ASN A 36 19.27 -18.12 -11.14
N SER A 37 20.44 -17.49 -11.04
CA SER A 37 20.66 -16.09 -11.35
C SER A 37 20.59 -15.85 -12.85
N GLU A 38 19.62 -15.05 -13.31
CA GLU A 38 19.71 -14.40 -14.61
C GLU A 38 20.37 -13.03 -14.46
N ASN A 39 21.59 -12.93 -15.00
CA ASN A 39 22.34 -11.69 -15.10
C ASN A 39 21.73 -10.81 -16.20
N SER A 40 20.95 -9.79 -15.81
CA SER A 40 20.63 -8.68 -16.70
C SER A 40 21.58 -7.50 -16.44
N THR A 41 22.42 -7.22 -17.43
CA THR A 41 23.35 -6.10 -17.53
C THR A 41 22.72 -4.74 -17.20
N SER A 42 23.12 -4.14 -16.09
CA SER A 42 22.95 -2.71 -15.79
C SER A 42 24.30 -2.06 -15.52
N SER A 43 25.22 -2.13 -16.49
CA SER A 43 26.56 -1.55 -16.38
C SER A 43 26.63 -0.17 -17.01
N GLU A 44 26.02 0.85 -16.38
CA GLU A 44 26.48 2.23 -16.63
C GLU A 44 26.20 3.27 -15.54
N PHE A 45 25.46 2.96 -14.48
CA PHE A 45 25.13 3.97 -13.44
C PHE A 45 26.02 3.94 -12.19
N SER A 46 26.99 3.02 -12.08
CA SER A 46 27.64 2.69 -10.80
C SER A 46 29.08 3.20 -10.63
N LYS A 47 29.58 4.12 -11.47
CA LYS A 47 31.02 4.47 -11.42
C LYS A 47 31.43 5.52 -10.37
N ASN A 48 30.53 6.16 -9.63
CA ASN A 48 30.92 7.25 -8.72
C ASN A 48 30.25 7.28 -7.32
N LEU A 49 29.73 6.15 -6.83
CA LEU A 49 29.30 6.06 -5.43
C LEU A 49 30.29 5.19 -4.64
N LYS A 50 31.21 5.82 -3.91
CA LYS A 50 32.00 5.13 -2.88
C LYS A 50 31.07 4.76 -1.73
N LEU A 51 30.34 3.65 -1.87
CA LEU A 51 29.70 2.98 -0.74
C LEU A 51 30.81 2.57 0.24
N PRO A 52 30.67 2.80 1.55
CA PRO A 52 31.59 2.24 2.53
C PRO A 52 31.64 0.72 2.34
N GLN A 53 32.87 0.24 2.27
CA GLN A 53 33.27 -1.10 1.85
C GLN A 53 32.76 -2.15 2.84
N LYS A 54 32.03 -3.16 2.33
CA LYS A 54 31.63 -4.41 3.00
C LYS A 54 30.87 -4.22 4.34
N VAL A 55 29.61 -3.82 4.27
CA VAL A 55 28.62 -4.56 5.06
C VAL A 55 28.46 -5.87 4.28
N ALA A 56 28.96 -6.98 4.84
CA ALA A 56 28.66 -8.28 4.28
C ALA A 56 27.15 -8.33 4.10
N LEU A 57 26.70 -8.65 2.88
CA LEU A 57 25.31 -8.99 2.61
C LEU A 57 25.06 -10.34 3.28
N GLU A 58 25.13 -10.38 4.62
CA GLU A 58 24.47 -11.40 5.41
C GLU A 58 23.04 -11.46 4.89
N ASN A 59 22.53 -12.67 4.73
CA ASN A 59 21.14 -12.87 4.35
C ASN A 59 20.31 -11.91 5.21
N SER A 60 19.63 -10.94 4.59
CA SER A 60 18.85 -9.92 5.32
C SER A 60 17.82 -10.55 6.27
N LEU A 61 17.51 -11.83 6.05
CA LEU A 61 16.73 -12.73 6.90
C LEU A 61 17.37 -13.07 8.25
N GLU A 62 18.68 -12.90 8.45
CA GLU A 62 19.38 -13.19 9.70
C GLU A 62 19.48 -11.99 10.63
N ILE A 63 19.33 -10.76 10.10
CA ILE A 63 19.42 -9.51 10.88
C ILE A 63 18.41 -9.48 12.02
N CYS A 64 17.23 -10.08 11.84
CA CYS A 64 16.18 -10.13 12.86
C CYS A 64 16.00 -11.51 13.50
N ARG A 65 17.07 -12.29 13.65
CA ARG A 65 17.07 -13.60 14.33
C ARG A 65 17.96 -13.60 15.57
N GLY A 66 17.67 -14.50 16.51
CA GLY A 66 18.45 -14.69 17.72
C GLY A 66 18.55 -13.42 18.57
N ASP A 67 19.77 -13.12 19.05
CA ASP A 67 20.03 -11.96 19.92
C ASP A 67 19.81 -10.61 19.22
N ASN A 68 19.89 -10.57 17.88
CA ASN A 68 19.68 -9.36 17.09
C ASN A 68 18.20 -8.95 16.98
N LEU A 69 17.26 -9.82 17.39
CA LEU A 69 15.83 -9.51 17.40
C LEU A 69 15.49 -8.24 18.20
N LYS A 70 16.28 -7.94 19.26
CA LYS A 70 16.09 -6.73 20.08
C LYS A 70 16.38 -5.43 19.32
N GLN A 71 17.12 -5.51 18.22
CA GLN A 71 17.43 -4.40 17.31
C GLN A 71 16.40 -4.30 16.18
N CYS A 72 15.50 -5.28 16.07
CA CYS A 72 14.42 -5.23 15.11
C CYS A 72 13.15 -4.71 15.74
N ILE A 73 12.37 -4.08 14.88
CA ILE A 73 11.10 -3.52 15.25
C ILE A 73 10.11 -4.69 15.43
N PRO A 74 9.44 -4.85 16.58
CA PRO A 74 8.68 -6.07 16.88
C PRO A 74 7.44 -6.21 16.01
N PRO A 75 7.05 -7.44 15.64
CA PRO A 75 5.98 -7.68 14.71
C PRO A 75 4.57 -7.49 15.27
N LEU A 76 3.59 -7.36 14.37
CA LEU A 76 2.14 -7.36 14.67
C LEU A 76 1.68 -6.34 15.75
N MET A 77 2.29 -5.16 15.78
CA MET A 77 1.90 -4.10 16.71
C MET A 77 0.49 -3.57 16.44
N LYS A 78 -0.28 -3.30 17.50
CA LYS A 78 -1.58 -2.66 17.38
C LYS A 78 -1.41 -1.21 16.92
N TYR A 79 -1.83 -0.94 15.69
CA TYR A 79 -1.69 0.36 15.06
C TYR A 79 -3.05 0.99 14.72
N LYS A 80 -3.02 2.22 14.19
CA LYS A 80 -4.19 2.94 13.68
C LYS A 80 -4.95 2.08 12.67
N GLN A 81 -6.24 1.90 12.90
CA GLN A 81 -7.14 1.14 12.04
C GLN A 81 -8.06 2.11 11.28
N LEU A 82 -8.22 1.87 9.98
CA LEU A 82 -9.14 2.61 9.13
C LEU A 82 -9.97 1.60 8.35
N TYR A 83 -11.28 1.62 8.58
CA TYR A 83 -12.22 0.74 7.92
C TYR A 83 -13.12 1.55 7.00
N ARG A 84 -13.37 1.01 5.81
CA ARG A 84 -14.40 1.47 4.88
C ARG A 84 -15.37 0.35 4.65
N THR A 85 -16.66 0.67 4.66
CA THR A 85 -17.69 -0.37 4.64
C THR A 85 -18.64 -0.19 3.47
N SER A 86 -19.13 -1.30 2.94
CA SER A 86 -20.28 -1.35 2.07
C SER A 86 -21.22 -2.44 2.59
N LYS A 87 -22.27 -2.02 3.30
CA LYS A 87 -23.31 -2.92 3.78
C LYS A 87 -24.03 -3.63 2.62
N PRO A 88 -24.43 -2.95 1.53
CA PRO A 88 -25.13 -3.62 0.43
C PRO A 88 -24.33 -4.76 -0.22
N ASN A 89 -23.00 -4.70 -0.15
CA ASN A 89 -22.11 -5.70 -0.73
C ASN A 89 -21.48 -6.64 0.33
N ASN A 90 -21.84 -6.49 1.61
CA ASN A 90 -21.24 -7.24 2.73
C ASN A 90 -19.70 -7.15 2.78
N LEU A 91 -19.14 -5.96 2.56
CA LEU A 91 -17.69 -5.73 2.48
C LEU A 91 -17.18 -4.76 3.55
N VAL A 92 -16.04 -5.11 4.16
CA VAL A 92 -15.18 -4.20 4.92
C VAL A 92 -13.80 -4.19 4.29
N ALA A 93 -13.32 -3.00 3.91
CA ALA A 93 -11.94 -2.80 3.54
C ALA A 93 -11.16 -2.21 4.72
N CYS A 94 -10.06 -2.83 5.12
CA CYS A 94 -9.04 -2.21 5.95
C CYS A 94 -8.14 -1.35 5.04
N VAL A 95 -8.21 -0.03 5.22
CA VAL A 95 -7.47 0.93 4.41
C VAL A 95 -6.12 1.21 5.07
N ILE A 96 -5.05 0.86 4.36
CA ILE A 96 -3.69 1.16 4.80
C ILE A 96 -3.11 2.24 3.89
N GLU A 97 -2.58 3.30 4.50
CA GLU A 97 -2.03 4.41 3.73
C GLU A 97 -0.91 3.97 2.79
N LYS A 98 -0.83 4.63 1.63
CA LYS A 98 0.15 4.37 0.56
C LYS A 98 0.05 2.99 -0.12
N THR A 99 -1.02 2.24 0.13
CA THR A 99 -1.33 1.00 -0.62
C THR A 99 -2.69 1.08 -1.26
N PHE A 100 -2.75 1.90 -2.31
CA PHE A 100 -4.00 2.14 -3.05
C PHE A 100 -5.11 2.74 -2.15
N SER A 101 -4.76 3.37 -1.02
CA SER A 101 -5.71 3.83 0.02
C SER A 101 -6.76 4.82 -0.50
N THR A 102 -6.35 5.78 -1.31
CA THR A 102 -7.26 6.79 -1.89
C THR A 102 -8.30 6.13 -2.78
N PHE A 103 -7.86 5.33 -3.75
CA PHE A 103 -8.76 4.61 -4.65
C PHE A 103 -9.64 3.60 -3.90
N LEU A 104 -9.07 2.83 -2.98
CA LEU A 104 -9.84 1.88 -2.18
C LEU A 104 -10.93 2.59 -1.36
N THR A 105 -10.65 3.77 -0.83
CA THR A 105 -11.65 4.61 -0.15
C THR A 105 -12.77 5.03 -1.11
N ALA A 106 -12.42 5.51 -2.30
CA ALA A 106 -13.38 5.92 -3.32
C ALA A 106 -14.25 4.74 -3.81
N ILE A 107 -13.64 3.58 -4.08
CA ILE A 107 -14.34 2.34 -4.46
C ILE A 107 -15.31 1.92 -3.38
N MET A 108 -14.88 1.91 -2.11
CA MET A 108 -15.77 1.55 -1.00
C MET A 108 -16.88 2.58 -0.78
N CYS A 109 -16.65 3.86 -1.08
CA CYS A 109 -17.70 4.88 -1.08
C CYS A 109 -18.72 4.64 -2.21
N PHE A 110 -18.25 4.37 -3.43
CA PHE A 110 -19.11 3.99 -4.54
C PHE A 110 -19.94 2.74 -4.22
N LEU A 111 -19.32 1.70 -3.67
CA LEU A 111 -20.02 0.47 -3.29
C LEU A 111 -20.98 0.69 -2.11
N HIS A 112 -20.73 1.66 -1.25
CA HIS A 112 -21.63 1.99 -0.14
C HIS A 112 -22.93 2.61 -0.65
N ASP A 113 -22.84 3.58 -1.57
CA ASP A 113 -23.98 4.26 -2.17
C ASP A 113 -23.67 4.69 -3.61
N GLN A 114 -23.99 3.79 -4.56
CA GLN A 114 -23.71 4.00 -5.98
C GLN A 114 -24.52 5.17 -6.56
N LYS A 115 -25.74 5.40 -6.05
CA LYS A 115 -26.63 6.44 -6.56
C LYS A 115 -26.07 7.81 -6.23
N SER A 116 -25.83 8.09 -4.95
CA SER A 116 -25.25 9.36 -4.52
C SER A 116 -23.88 9.61 -5.15
N PHE A 117 -23.07 8.55 -5.31
CA PHE A 117 -21.75 8.68 -5.96
C PHE A 117 -21.87 9.10 -7.43
N ARG A 118 -22.75 8.46 -8.21
CA ARG A 118 -22.96 8.81 -9.63
C ARG A 118 -23.57 10.20 -9.79
N GLU A 119 -24.54 10.57 -8.95
CA GLU A 119 -25.18 11.89 -8.96
C GLU A 119 -24.21 13.02 -8.60
N SER A 120 -23.16 12.72 -7.84
CA SER A 120 -22.14 13.71 -7.48
C SER A 120 -21.18 14.09 -8.62
N ASN A 121 -21.27 13.43 -9.79
CA ASN A 121 -20.35 13.59 -10.92
C ASN A 121 -18.86 13.42 -10.55
N ARG A 122 -18.57 12.65 -9.51
CA ARG A 122 -17.21 12.33 -9.05
C ARG A 122 -16.65 11.12 -9.80
N THR A 123 -15.35 11.13 -10.02
CA THR A 123 -14.57 9.95 -10.44
C THR A 123 -13.88 9.32 -9.23
N LEU A 124 -13.41 8.07 -9.39
CA LEU A 124 -12.61 7.40 -8.36
C LEU A 124 -11.28 8.14 -8.07
N GLU A 125 -10.81 8.96 -9.02
CA GLU A 125 -9.60 9.77 -8.91
C GLU A 125 -9.84 11.11 -8.21
N SER A 126 -11.03 11.69 -8.36
CA SER A 126 -11.38 13.00 -7.82
C SER A 126 -11.85 12.97 -6.35
N ASP A 127 -11.98 11.80 -5.73
CA ASP A 127 -12.38 11.67 -4.32
C ASP A 127 -11.19 11.96 -3.40
N ILE A 128 -10.85 13.24 -3.29
CA ILE A 128 -9.69 13.75 -2.54
C ILE A 128 -9.99 13.70 -1.03
N TYR A 129 -8.96 13.39 -0.24
CA TYR A 129 -8.99 13.20 1.23
C TYR A 129 -9.72 14.30 2.03
N GLY A 130 -9.91 15.52 1.50
CA GLY A 130 -10.56 16.64 2.18
C GLY A 130 -12.07 16.81 1.92
N GLU A 131 -12.59 16.30 0.81
CA GLU A 131 -13.97 16.51 0.34
C GLU A 131 -14.67 15.17 0.04
N ARG A 132 -14.40 14.16 0.86
CA ARG A 132 -14.89 12.81 0.60
C ARG A 132 -16.41 12.73 0.77
N LEU A 133 -17.09 12.21 -0.26
CA LEU A 133 -18.55 12.09 -0.28
C LEU A 133 -19.10 11.23 0.87
N CYS A 134 -18.37 10.16 1.20
CA CYS A 134 -18.74 9.21 2.26
C CYS A 134 -18.07 9.46 3.61
N LYS A 135 -17.43 10.63 3.79
CA LYS A 135 -16.83 11.01 5.07
C LYS A 135 -17.86 10.84 6.19
N ASP A 136 -17.46 10.18 7.27
CA ASP A 136 -18.28 9.89 8.45
C ASP A 136 -19.57 9.06 8.19
N LYS A 137 -19.78 8.56 6.96
CA LYS A 137 -20.93 7.71 6.59
C LYS A 137 -20.56 6.23 6.56
N ASN A 138 -19.47 5.90 5.88
CA ASN A 138 -18.98 4.52 5.72
C ASN A 138 -17.59 4.31 6.33
N GLU A 139 -17.09 5.29 7.07
CA GLU A 139 -15.75 5.33 7.63
C GLU A 139 -15.77 5.01 9.12
N PHE A 140 -14.93 4.06 9.55
CA PHE A 140 -14.80 3.67 10.95
C PHE A 140 -13.33 3.52 11.33
N THR A 141 -13.04 3.70 12.62
CA THR A 141 -11.69 3.54 13.19
C THR A 141 -11.60 2.36 14.17
N GLU A 142 -12.72 1.68 14.42
CA GLU A 142 -12.83 0.60 15.38
C GLU A 142 -13.68 -0.52 14.78
N LEU A 143 -13.15 -1.74 14.77
CA LEU A 143 -13.85 -2.90 14.22
C LEU A 143 -15.15 -3.21 14.99
N LYS A 144 -15.17 -2.98 16.31
CA LYS A 144 -16.34 -3.16 17.19
C LYS A 144 -17.60 -2.40 16.74
N LYS A 145 -17.42 -1.26 16.04
CA LYS A 145 -18.54 -0.48 15.48
C LYS A 145 -19.19 -1.17 14.28
N ILE A 146 -18.47 -2.09 13.64
CA ILE A 146 -18.86 -2.86 12.46
C ILE A 146 -19.22 -4.31 12.83
N GLU A 147 -18.63 -4.88 13.88
CA GLU A 147 -18.81 -6.29 14.31
C GLU A 147 -20.28 -6.71 14.49
N LYS A 148 -21.17 -5.77 14.82
CA LYS A 148 -22.60 -6.01 14.94
C LYS A 148 -23.27 -6.35 13.59
N TRP A 149 -22.60 -6.09 12.47
CA TRP A 149 -23.08 -6.37 11.13
C TRP A 149 -22.63 -7.79 10.77
N GLN A 150 -23.51 -8.76 11.02
CA GLN A 150 -23.21 -10.17 10.78
C GLN A 150 -22.91 -10.43 9.29
N LYS A 151 -21.98 -11.36 9.02
CA LYS A 151 -21.66 -11.90 7.68
C LYS A 151 -20.99 -10.95 6.68
N MET A 152 -20.12 -10.05 7.13
CA MET A 152 -19.31 -9.22 6.21
C MET A 152 -17.93 -9.84 5.93
N SER A 153 -17.48 -9.79 4.68
CA SER A 153 -16.13 -10.16 4.26
C SER A 153 -15.17 -9.00 4.50
N ILE A 154 -14.08 -9.26 5.23
CA ILE A 154 -13.05 -8.27 5.55
C ILE A 154 -11.84 -8.53 4.65
N PHE A 155 -11.32 -7.50 4.00
CA PHE A 155 -10.11 -7.60 3.19
C PHE A 155 -9.21 -6.38 3.37
N ALA A 156 -7.95 -6.52 2.96
CA ALA A 156 -6.98 -5.44 2.90
C ALA A 156 -6.19 -5.55 1.60
N VAL A 157 -5.80 -4.40 1.03
CA VAL A 157 -4.85 -4.33 -0.07
C VAL A 157 -3.49 -3.98 0.51
N VAL A 158 -2.55 -4.91 0.40
CA VAL A 158 -1.17 -4.76 0.89
C VAL A 158 -0.22 -4.49 -0.26
N ARG A 159 0.95 -3.94 0.07
CA ARG A 159 2.05 -3.69 -0.89
C ARG A 159 3.36 -4.13 -0.26
N ASN A 160 4.36 -4.43 -1.08
CA ASN A 160 5.72 -4.62 -0.58
C ASN A 160 6.13 -3.43 0.33
N PRO A 161 6.64 -3.67 1.56
CA PRO A 161 6.97 -2.62 2.51
C PRO A 161 7.99 -1.59 1.98
N VAL A 162 8.99 -2.05 1.22
CA VAL A 162 10.03 -1.19 0.63
C VAL A 162 9.41 -0.28 -0.43
N ASP A 163 8.59 -0.81 -1.33
CA ASP A 163 7.92 -0.02 -2.35
C ASP A 163 6.95 1.00 -1.75
N ARG A 164 6.25 0.62 -0.68
CA ARG A 164 5.36 1.52 0.06
C ARG A 164 6.17 2.67 0.66
N PHE A 165 7.31 2.38 1.29
CA PHE A 165 8.21 3.38 1.84
C PHE A 165 8.74 4.32 0.77
N VAL A 166 9.28 3.78 -0.33
CA VAL A 166 9.80 4.57 -1.47
C VAL A 166 8.70 5.47 -2.04
N SER A 167 7.49 4.94 -2.22
CA SER A 167 6.34 5.69 -2.69
C SER A 167 5.96 6.81 -1.72
N GLY A 168 5.96 6.55 -0.41
CA GLY A 168 5.71 7.55 0.62
C GLY A 168 6.75 8.68 0.59
N PHE A 169 8.04 8.34 0.54
CA PHE A 169 9.12 9.31 0.67
C PHE A 169 9.21 10.18 -0.57
N THR A 170 9.12 9.56 -1.74
CA THR A 170 9.12 10.26 -3.02
C THR A 170 7.93 11.20 -3.14
N ASP A 171 6.73 10.72 -2.79
CA ASP A 171 5.51 11.51 -2.86
C ASP A 171 5.54 12.70 -1.88
N LYS A 172 5.72 12.42 -0.59
CA LYS A 172 5.55 13.44 0.46
C LYS A 172 6.77 14.33 0.64
N CYS A 173 7.97 13.76 0.63
CA CYS A 173 9.19 14.47 1.00
C CYS A 173 9.92 15.10 -0.18
N LEU A 174 9.93 14.42 -1.33
CA LEU A 174 10.62 14.90 -2.54
C LEU A 174 9.73 15.72 -3.47
N ARG A 175 8.53 15.22 -3.80
CA ARG A 175 7.60 15.86 -4.75
C ARG A 175 6.75 16.94 -4.10
N GLU A 176 5.91 16.58 -3.12
CA GLU A 176 5.03 17.53 -2.43
C GLU A 176 5.82 18.47 -1.50
N LYS A 177 7.00 18.03 -1.03
CA LYS A 177 7.87 18.78 -0.11
C LYS A 177 7.09 19.30 1.10
N VAL A 178 6.27 18.43 1.71
CA VAL A 178 5.34 18.80 2.80
C VAL A 178 6.03 19.47 3.99
N TRP A 179 7.32 19.22 4.17
CA TRP A 179 8.19 19.84 5.18
C TRP A 179 8.38 21.35 5.00
N ARG A 180 8.09 21.91 3.81
CA ARG A 180 8.14 23.36 3.59
C ARG A 180 7.07 24.10 4.39
N LYS A 181 5.84 23.56 4.37
CA LYS A 181 4.69 24.08 5.11
C LYS A 181 4.68 23.63 6.57
N TYR A 182 5.06 22.38 6.84
CA TYR A 182 5.06 21.81 8.18
C TYR A 182 6.46 21.27 8.52
N LYS A 183 7.27 22.06 9.22
CA LYS A 183 8.71 21.76 9.46
C LYS A 183 8.97 20.41 10.17
N SER A 184 7.99 19.89 10.90
CA SER A 184 8.07 18.59 11.57
C SER A 184 7.95 17.40 10.61
N ARG A 185 7.27 17.55 9.47
CA ARG A 185 7.06 16.45 8.51
C ARG A 185 8.36 16.01 7.85
N CYS A 186 8.36 14.78 7.34
CA CYS A 186 9.56 14.11 6.87
C CYS A 186 10.62 14.05 7.99
N ALA A 187 10.18 13.79 9.22
CA ALA A 187 10.98 13.73 10.45
C ALA A 187 11.94 14.92 10.66
N SER A 188 11.57 16.09 10.13
CA SER A 188 12.45 17.28 10.02
C SER A 188 13.76 17.07 9.24
N CYS A 189 13.90 15.97 8.51
CA CYS A 189 15.05 15.63 7.65
C CYS A 189 14.94 16.20 6.23
N ARG A 190 13.78 16.78 5.88
CA ARG A 190 13.47 17.33 4.55
C ARG A 190 13.58 16.26 3.46
N THR A 191 14.70 16.21 2.75
CA THR A 191 14.97 15.27 1.64
C THR A 191 16.13 14.31 1.95
N ASN A 192 16.74 14.40 3.14
CA ASN A 192 17.82 13.49 3.53
C ASN A 192 17.22 12.14 3.94
N LEU A 193 17.45 11.12 3.09
CA LEU A 193 16.89 9.78 3.27
C LEU A 193 17.49 9.06 4.48
N THR A 194 18.81 9.12 4.67
CA THR A 194 19.49 8.48 5.81
C THR A 194 18.95 9.00 7.13
N CYS A 195 18.93 10.32 7.30
CA CYS A 195 18.33 10.98 8.47
C CYS A 195 16.88 10.54 8.69
N PHE A 196 16.10 10.42 7.61
CA PHE A 196 14.70 10.04 7.70
C PHE A 196 14.53 8.60 8.17
N VAL A 197 15.27 7.65 7.58
CA VAL A 197 15.24 6.24 7.98
C VAL A 197 15.62 6.09 9.45
N ASP A 198 16.72 6.71 9.88
CA ASP A 198 17.19 6.63 11.27
C ASP A 198 16.14 7.15 12.26
N LYS A 199 15.57 8.33 12.00
CA LYS A 199 14.54 8.90 12.87
C LYS A 199 13.25 8.10 12.86
N MET A 200 12.84 7.56 11.71
CA MET A 200 11.64 6.75 11.63
C MET A 200 11.83 5.42 12.37
N TYR A 201 13.00 4.78 12.26
CA TYR A 201 13.37 3.61 13.04
C TYR A 201 13.29 3.89 14.55
N ASP A 202 13.90 4.98 15.02
CA ASP A 202 13.85 5.38 16.43
C ASP A 202 12.41 5.59 16.93
N ARG A 203 11.57 6.22 16.10
CA ARG A 203 10.15 6.42 16.40
C ARG A 203 9.40 5.10 16.50
N MET A 204 9.64 4.17 15.58
CA MET A 204 9.01 2.86 15.59
C MET A 204 9.44 2.05 16.82
N MET A 205 10.72 2.08 17.21
CA MET A 205 11.21 1.43 18.42
C MET A 205 10.62 2.06 19.70
N LYS A 206 10.42 3.38 19.73
CA LYS A 206 9.73 4.05 20.84
C LYS A 206 8.26 3.66 20.92
N PHE A 207 7.57 3.64 19.77
CA PHE A 207 6.18 3.21 19.68
C PHE A 207 6.01 1.76 20.13
N ALA A 208 6.94 0.88 19.74
CA ALA A 208 6.97 -0.51 20.15
C ALA A 208 7.06 -0.70 21.67
N LYS A 209 7.90 0.11 22.34
CA LYS A 209 8.07 0.07 23.80
C LYS A 209 6.89 0.68 24.56
N ASN A 210 6.36 1.80 24.06
CA ASN A 210 5.25 2.51 24.68
C ASN A 210 4.32 3.08 23.60
N PRO A 211 3.29 2.31 23.18
CA PRO A 211 2.37 2.75 22.14
C PRO A 211 1.64 4.04 22.53
N TYR A 212 1.93 5.13 21.83
CA TYR A 212 1.30 6.42 22.10
C TYR A 212 0.01 6.61 21.29
N LYS A 213 -0.90 7.41 21.85
CA LYS A 213 -2.09 7.91 21.15
C LYS A 213 -1.70 9.14 20.31
N GLY A 214 -2.30 9.29 19.13
CA GLY A 214 -2.01 10.42 18.24
C GLY A 214 -0.96 10.09 17.19
N ILE A 215 -1.24 9.09 16.37
CA ILE A 215 -0.46 8.77 15.16
C ILE A 215 -0.42 9.99 14.26
N ASP A 216 0.78 10.50 13.99
CA ASP A 216 0.95 11.71 13.21
C ASP A 216 0.96 11.44 11.69
N PHE A 217 1.27 12.48 10.94
CA PHE A 217 1.34 12.42 9.48
C PHE A 217 2.44 11.44 9.02
N ASP A 218 3.65 11.52 9.56
CA ASP A 218 4.75 10.68 9.10
C ASP A 218 4.50 9.22 9.53
N ASP A 219 4.05 8.99 10.76
CA ASP A 219 3.71 7.66 11.24
C ASP A 219 2.67 6.99 10.31
N SER A 220 1.59 7.70 9.97
CA SER A 220 0.53 7.17 9.10
C SER A 220 1.05 6.73 7.73
N HIS A 221 1.99 7.48 7.14
CA HIS A 221 2.48 7.22 5.78
C HIS A 221 3.65 6.24 5.75
N PHE A 222 4.42 6.10 6.83
CA PHE A 222 5.73 5.44 6.81
C PHE A 222 5.88 4.26 7.76
N PHE A 223 5.03 4.11 8.77
CA PHE A 223 5.06 2.90 9.61
C PHE A 223 4.71 1.66 8.75
N PRO A 224 5.34 0.50 9.03
CA PRO A 224 5.12 -0.72 8.26
C PRO A 224 3.68 -1.24 8.39
N GLN A 225 3.23 -2.02 7.39
CA GLN A 225 1.86 -2.54 7.30
C GLN A 225 1.62 -3.73 8.22
N SER A 226 2.54 -4.69 8.15
CA SER A 226 2.80 -5.68 9.18
C SER A 226 4.20 -5.37 9.69
N TRP A 227 4.30 -5.23 11.00
CA TRP A 227 5.58 -5.26 11.66
C TRP A 227 6.04 -6.72 11.67
#